data_AF-A0A9D4MFM1-F1
#
_entry.id   AF-A0A9D4MFM1-F1
#
_cell.length_a   1.000
_cell.length_b   1.000
_cell.length_c   1.000
_cell.angle_alpha   90.00
_cell.angle_beta   90.00
_cell.angle_gamma   90.00
#
_symmetry.space_group_name_H-M   'P 1'
#
loop_
_entity.id
_entity.type
_entity.pdbx_description
1 polymer ?
#
loop_
_entity_poly.entity_id
_entity_poly.type
_entity_poly.pdbx_seq_one_letter_code
_entity_poly.pdbx_strand_id
1 'polypeptide(L)'
;MREAAREVAGIRLNNLTIEPECAAIYCSHLTRNQLEIQDDEQQLRYIKKPGSVIIVVDIGGGTVDVTTVRVRETETLEHVHKSGGGPCGGMKTNDEFFRMLEQIIGQDVMGEFIKENLQDYFDLKADFETAKREVLGQDTDERFNVRLPAPLNKIWERK
;
A
#
# COMPACT_ATOMS: atom_id res chain seq x y z
N MET A 1 19.23 -5.08 -1.32
CA MET A 1 19.19 -3.62 -1.57
C MET A 1 20.57 -2.97 -1.49
N ARG A 2 21.37 -3.18 -0.43
CA ARG A 2 22.73 -2.60 -0.31
C ARG A 2 23.69 -3.00 -1.44
N GLU A 3 23.75 -4.29 -1.74
CA GLU A 3 24.60 -4.84 -2.81
C GLU A 3 24.14 -4.32 -4.17
N ALA A 4 22.85 -4.47 -4.49
CA ALA A 4 22.28 -3.92 -5.72
C ALA A 4 22.57 -2.42 -5.92
N ALA A 5 22.45 -1.59 -4.88
CA ALA A 5 22.74 -0.17 -4.97
C ALA A 5 24.23 0.11 -5.27
N ARG A 6 25.15 -0.62 -4.64
CA ARG A 6 26.60 -0.39 -4.80
C ARG A 6 27.16 -1.00 -6.07
N GLU A 7 26.80 -2.25 -6.35
CA GLU A 7 27.46 -3.08 -7.36
C GLU A 7 26.82 -2.93 -8.73
N VAL A 8 25.52 -2.68 -8.79
CA VAL A 8 24.78 -2.55 -10.06
C VAL A 8 24.57 -1.07 -10.40
N ALA A 9 24.09 -0.28 -9.43
CA ALA A 9 23.74 1.12 -9.68
C ALA A 9 24.88 2.12 -9.40
N GLY A 10 26.00 1.69 -8.82
CA GLY A 10 27.14 2.57 -8.51
C GLY A 10 26.83 3.65 -7.45
N ILE A 11 25.77 3.47 -6.66
CA ILE A 11 25.32 4.45 -5.66
C ILE A 11 26.10 4.25 -4.36
N ARG A 12 26.78 5.31 -3.93
CA ARG A 12 27.44 5.34 -2.62
C ARG A 12 26.40 5.51 -1.51
N LEU A 13 26.13 4.44 -0.79
CA LEU A 13 25.24 4.45 0.37
C LEU A 13 25.95 4.96 1.62
N ASN A 14 25.54 6.13 2.11
CA ASN A 14 26.01 6.70 3.38
C ASN A 14 25.11 6.30 4.55
N ASN A 15 23.80 6.56 4.44
CA ASN A 15 22.80 6.21 5.44
C ASN A 15 21.62 5.48 4.77
N LEU A 16 21.07 4.50 5.46
CA LEU A 16 19.81 3.86 5.11
C LEU A 16 18.85 4.01 6.28
N THR A 17 17.63 4.42 5.96
CA THR A 17 16.52 4.57 6.89
C THR A 17 15.36 3.73 6.34
N ILE A 18 14.55 3.17 7.23
CA ILE A 18 13.36 2.41 6.83
C ILE A 18 12.20 3.36 6.52
N GLU A 19 11.29 2.93 5.65
CA GLU A 19 10.16 3.75 5.17
C GLU A 19 9.34 4.42 6.30
N PRO A 20 8.90 3.72 7.36
CA PRO A 20 8.11 4.36 8.41
C PRO A 20 8.93 5.35 9.28
N GLU A 21 10.27 5.23 9.34
CA GLU A 21 11.12 6.23 9.99
C GLU A 21 11.29 7.48 9.12
N CYS A 22 11.47 7.32 7.81
CA CYS A 22 11.47 8.44 6.87
C CYS A 22 10.16 9.23 6.95
N ALA A 23 9.03 8.52 7.00
CA ALA A 23 7.71 9.12 7.17
C ALA A 23 7.58 9.85 8.52
N ALA A 24 8.06 9.26 9.61
CA ALA A 24 8.05 9.91 10.93
C ALA A 24 8.85 11.24 10.93
N ILE A 25 10.04 11.22 10.33
CA ILE A 25 10.88 12.43 10.16
C ILE A 25 10.16 13.47 9.30
N TYR A 26 9.56 13.06 8.18
CA TYR A 26 8.80 13.99 7.36
C TYR A 26 7.66 14.65 8.15
N CYS A 27 6.88 13.85 8.86
CA CYS A 27 5.76 14.32 9.68
C CYS A 27 6.20 15.28 10.80
N SER A 28 7.39 15.10 11.39
CA SER A 28 7.90 16.04 12.41
C SER A 28 8.22 17.43 11.84
N HIS A 29 8.48 17.53 10.54
CA HIS A 29 8.79 18.79 9.85
C HIS A 29 7.57 19.46 9.22
N LEU A 30 6.40 18.81 9.18
CA LEU A 30 5.19 19.37 8.58
C LEU A 30 4.74 20.65 9.28
N THR A 31 4.28 21.61 8.49
CA THR A 31 3.70 22.87 8.96
C THR A 31 2.18 22.86 8.77
N ARG A 32 1.49 23.83 9.41
CA ARG A 32 0.03 23.98 9.32
C ARG A 32 -0.50 24.00 7.89
N ASN A 33 0.21 24.63 6.97
CA ASN A 33 -0.22 24.79 5.58
C ASN A 33 0.00 23.52 4.73
N GLN A 34 0.61 22.47 5.29
CA GLN A 34 0.95 21.23 4.58
C GLN A 34 0.11 20.04 5.04
N LEU A 35 -0.84 20.24 5.95
CA LEU A 35 -1.79 19.22 6.36
C LEU A 35 -3.17 19.56 5.83
N GLU A 36 -3.79 18.59 5.18
CA GLU A 36 -5.20 18.65 4.78
C GLU A 36 -6.06 17.97 5.85
N ILE A 37 -5.89 18.36 7.13
CA ILE A 37 -6.60 17.72 8.24
C ILE A 37 -7.67 18.68 8.78
N GLN A 38 -8.92 18.23 8.80
CA GLN A 38 -9.97 18.92 9.55
C GLN A 38 -9.57 18.91 11.04
N ASP A 39 -9.32 20.09 11.61
CA ASP A 39 -8.82 20.36 12.98
C ASP A 39 -7.28 20.42 13.18
N ASP A 40 -6.60 21.07 12.23
CA ASP A 40 -5.14 21.22 12.07
C ASP A 40 -4.30 21.57 13.30
N GLU A 41 -4.75 22.49 14.18
CA GLU A 41 -3.83 23.03 15.20
C GLU A 41 -3.58 22.08 16.35
N GLN A 42 -4.59 21.32 16.79
CA GLN A 42 -4.41 20.45 17.95
C GLN A 42 -3.56 19.24 17.58
N GLN A 43 -3.81 18.59 16.43
CA GLN A 43 -3.07 17.40 16.01
C GLN A 43 -1.60 17.70 15.71
N LEU A 44 -1.30 18.83 15.06
CA LEU A 44 0.08 19.27 14.85
C LEU A 44 0.83 19.51 16.15
N ARG A 45 0.16 20.12 17.13
CA ARG A 45 0.74 20.32 18.45
C ARG A 45 1.06 18.99 19.11
N TYR A 46 0.23 17.96 18.95
CA TYR A 46 0.51 16.63 19.51
C TYR A 46 1.70 15.95 18.83
N ILE A 47 1.81 15.99 17.50
CA ILE A 47 2.90 15.36 16.75
C ILE A 47 4.27 16.00 17.07
N LYS A 48 4.29 17.26 17.54
CA LYS A 48 5.53 17.98 17.90
C LYS A 48 5.78 18.11 19.39
N LYS A 49 4.84 17.74 20.24
CA LYS A 49 4.95 17.91 21.69
C LYS A 49 5.96 16.91 22.28
N PRO A 50 6.95 17.34 23.06
CA PRO A 50 7.81 16.43 23.81
C PRO A 50 7.01 15.45 24.67
N GLY A 51 7.45 14.19 24.67
CA GLY A 51 6.78 13.08 25.33
C GLY A 51 5.66 12.42 24.53
N SER A 52 5.19 13.03 23.43
CA SER A 52 4.23 12.39 22.54
C SER A 52 4.81 11.13 21.90
N VAL A 53 3.97 10.11 21.78
CA VAL A 53 4.29 8.84 21.12
C VAL A 53 3.45 8.76 19.85
N ILE A 54 4.13 8.58 18.72
CA ILE A 54 3.54 8.52 17.39
C ILE A 54 3.77 7.12 16.84
N ILE A 55 2.70 6.54 16.30
CA ILE A 55 2.78 5.30 15.53
C ILE A 55 2.66 5.70 14.07
N VAL A 56 3.63 5.28 13.25
CA VAL A 56 3.51 5.38 11.80
C VAL A 56 3.18 4.00 11.27
N VAL A 57 2.11 3.93 10.48
CA VAL A 57 1.65 2.73 9.80
C VAL A 57 1.76 3.00 8.31
N ASP A 58 2.75 2.39 7.68
CA ASP A 58 2.96 2.45 6.24
C ASP A 58 2.33 1.22 5.60
N ILE A 59 1.27 1.42 4.81
CA ILE A 59 0.52 0.35 4.13
C ILE A 59 0.82 0.45 2.64
N GLY A 60 1.92 -0.18 2.23
CA GLY A 60 2.34 -0.22 0.84
C GLY A 60 1.58 -1.26 0.02
N GLY A 61 2.05 -1.46 -1.22
CA GLY A 61 1.52 -2.50 -2.11
C GLY A 61 1.90 -3.91 -1.65
N GLY A 62 3.14 -4.12 -1.22
CA GLY A 62 3.64 -5.45 -0.84
C GLY A 62 3.65 -5.70 0.66
N THR A 63 4.06 -4.69 1.44
CA THR A 63 4.26 -4.80 2.88
C THR A 63 3.41 -3.79 3.65
N VAL A 64 3.17 -4.12 4.90
CA VAL A 64 2.78 -3.14 5.92
C VAL A 64 3.95 -3.04 6.88
N ASP A 65 4.40 -1.83 7.15
CA ASP A 65 5.52 -1.53 8.04
C ASP A 65 5.05 -0.56 9.13
N VAL A 66 5.31 -0.91 10.39
CA VAL A 66 4.85 -0.16 11.55
C VAL A 66 6.04 0.22 12.42
N THR A 67 6.13 1.49 12.78
CA THR A 67 7.13 1.99 13.72
C THR A 67 6.48 2.83 14.82
N THR A 68 7.12 2.90 15.97
CA THR A 68 6.69 3.75 17.08
C THR A 68 7.84 4.66 17.48
N VAL A 69 7.61 5.97 17.43
CA VAL A 69 8.59 7.00 17.79
C VAL A 69 8.07 7.88 18.92
N ARG A 70 8.97 8.37 19.76
CA ARG A 70 8.70 9.37 20.80
C ARG A 70 9.40 10.66 20.46
N VAL A 71 8.71 11.78 20.63
CA VAL A 71 9.30 13.10 20.53
C VAL A 71 10.06 13.42 21.82
N ARG A 72 11.37 13.70 21.72
CA ARG A 72 12.17 14.14 22.87
C ARG A 72 11.99 15.64 23.14
N GLU A 73 12.44 16.09 24.30
CA GLU A 73 12.55 17.52 24.65
C GLU A 73 13.40 18.32 23.65
N THR A 74 14.35 17.67 23.00
CA THR A 74 15.20 18.24 21.95
C THR A 74 14.53 18.28 20.57
N GLU A 75 13.22 17.97 20.49
CA GLU A 75 12.44 17.83 19.25
C GLU A 75 12.95 16.74 18.26
N THR A 76 13.90 15.92 18.70
CA THR A 76 14.37 14.75 17.95
C THR A 76 13.46 13.55 18.19
N LEU A 77 13.40 12.63 17.23
CA LEU A 77 12.64 11.39 17.35
C LEU A 77 13.48 10.27 17.97
N GLU A 78 12.92 9.58 18.95
CA GLU A 78 13.46 8.37 19.57
C GLU A 78 12.63 7.15 19.19
N HIS A 79 13.27 6.08 18.71
CA HIS A 79 12.57 4.83 18.46
C HIS A 79 12.17 4.16 19.78
N VAL A 80 10.88 3.85 19.95
CA VAL A 80 10.34 3.27 21.19
C VAL A 80 10.36 1.75 21.14
N HIS A 81 10.02 1.18 19.98
CA HIS A 81 9.93 -0.26 19.77
C HIS A 81 10.45 -0.62 18.39
N LYS A 82 11.10 -1.79 18.29
CA LYS A 82 11.55 -2.34 17.02
C LYS A 82 10.40 -2.33 16.00
N SER A 83 10.66 -1.81 14.81
CA SER A 83 9.69 -1.75 13.73
C SER A 83 9.21 -3.16 13.38
N GLY A 84 7.91 -3.29 13.22
CA GLY A 84 7.24 -4.53 12.83
C GLY A 84 6.63 -4.41 11.45
N GLY A 85 6.07 -5.51 10.95
CA GLY A 85 5.45 -5.52 9.64
C GLY A 85 5.23 -6.92 9.08
N GLY A 86 4.62 -6.99 7.89
CA GLY A 86 4.34 -8.25 7.21
C GLY A 86 3.90 -8.08 5.75
N PRO A 87 3.86 -9.19 4.98
CA PRO A 87 3.47 -9.18 3.57
C PRO A 87 1.93 -9.11 3.41
N CYS A 88 1.32 -8.04 3.90
CA CYS A 88 -0.11 -7.81 3.93
C CYS A 88 -0.55 -6.49 3.28
N GLY A 89 0.26 -5.96 2.35
CA GLY A 89 -0.07 -4.75 1.59
C GLY A 89 -1.20 -4.95 0.58
N GLY A 90 -1.49 -3.89 -0.19
CA GLY A 90 -2.62 -3.85 -1.14
C GLY A 90 -2.61 -4.91 -2.26
N MET A 91 -1.50 -5.60 -2.49
CA MET A 91 -1.41 -6.74 -3.40
C MET A 91 -2.20 -7.94 -2.89
N LYS A 92 -2.33 -8.12 -1.57
CA LYS A 92 -3.18 -9.18 -1.00
C LYS A 92 -4.65 -8.99 -1.36
N THR A 93 -5.12 -7.75 -1.41
CA THR A 93 -6.47 -7.44 -1.90
C THR A 93 -6.66 -7.85 -3.35
N ASN A 94 -5.64 -7.61 -4.19
CA ASN A 94 -5.66 -8.03 -5.60
C ASN A 94 -5.69 -9.56 -5.71
N ASP A 95 -4.83 -10.26 -4.98
CA ASP A 95 -4.80 -11.72 -4.96
C ASP A 95 -6.17 -12.29 -4.56
N GLU A 96 -6.83 -11.69 -3.57
CA GLU A 96 -8.12 -12.18 -3.08
C GLU A 96 -9.26 -11.93 -4.05
N PHE A 97 -9.23 -10.81 -4.77
CA PHE A 97 -10.16 -10.57 -5.87
C PHE A 97 -10.03 -11.64 -6.96
N PHE A 98 -8.81 -11.98 -7.39
CA PHE A 98 -8.61 -13.02 -8.40
C PHE A 98 -8.95 -14.42 -7.88
N ARG A 99 -8.68 -14.71 -6.60
CA ARG A 99 -9.13 -15.95 -5.96
C ARG A 99 -10.65 -16.06 -5.93
N MET A 100 -11.34 -14.97 -5.60
CA MET A 100 -12.80 -14.91 -5.64
C MET A 100 -13.33 -15.14 -7.06
N LEU A 101 -12.71 -14.50 -8.08
CA LEU A 101 -13.06 -14.76 -9.47
C LEU A 101 -12.85 -16.24 -9.83
N GLU A 102 -11.73 -16.84 -9.48
CA GLU A 102 -11.48 -18.28 -9.69
C GLU A 102 -12.52 -19.17 -9.00
N GLN A 103 -12.97 -18.84 -7.79
CA GLN A 103 -14.01 -19.58 -7.07
C GLN A 103 -15.37 -19.50 -7.78
N ILE A 104 -15.67 -18.35 -8.37
CA ILE A 104 -16.92 -18.14 -9.12
C ILE A 104 -16.85 -18.88 -10.47
N ILE A 105 -15.75 -18.70 -11.20
CA ILE A 105 -15.61 -19.12 -12.60
C ILE A 105 -15.12 -20.57 -12.78
N GLY A 106 -14.41 -21.07 -11.77
CA GLY A 106 -13.71 -22.34 -11.79
C GLY A 106 -12.26 -22.18 -12.24
N GLN A 107 -11.37 -22.94 -11.60
CA GLN A 107 -9.94 -22.91 -11.88
C GLN A 107 -9.60 -23.30 -13.32
N ASP A 108 -10.33 -24.24 -13.92
CA ASP A 108 -10.11 -24.66 -15.31
C ASP A 108 -10.37 -23.51 -16.30
N VAL A 109 -11.47 -22.77 -16.10
CA VAL A 109 -11.83 -21.60 -16.93
C VAL A 109 -10.80 -20.49 -16.78
N MET A 110 -10.39 -20.18 -15.55
CA MET A 110 -9.34 -19.16 -15.32
C MET A 110 -8.01 -19.59 -15.92
N GLY A 111 -7.64 -20.87 -15.76
CA GLY A 111 -6.40 -21.43 -16.29
C GLY A 111 -6.36 -21.38 -17.82
N GLU A 112 -7.45 -21.74 -18.49
CA GLU A 112 -7.58 -21.62 -19.94
C GLU A 112 -7.51 -20.16 -20.39
N PHE A 113 -8.21 -19.25 -19.71
CA PHE A 113 -8.16 -17.81 -20.00
C PHE A 113 -6.76 -17.24 -19.88
N ILE A 114 -6.02 -17.54 -18.81
CA ILE A 114 -4.64 -17.07 -18.62
C ILE A 114 -3.73 -17.62 -19.73
N LYS A 115 -3.94 -18.87 -20.15
CA LYS A 115 -3.14 -19.54 -21.17
C LYS A 115 -3.38 -18.98 -22.57
N GLU A 116 -4.64 -18.73 -22.94
CA GLU A 116 -5.03 -18.31 -24.29
C GLU A 116 -5.09 -16.78 -24.46
N ASN A 117 -5.29 -16.04 -23.37
CA ASN A 117 -5.56 -14.60 -23.38
C ASN A 117 -4.76 -13.85 -22.30
N LEU A 118 -3.44 -14.08 -22.26
CA LEU A 118 -2.55 -13.50 -21.24
C LEU A 118 -2.57 -11.96 -21.19
N GLN A 119 -2.70 -11.29 -22.34
CA GLN A 119 -2.80 -9.83 -22.39
C GLN A 119 -4.09 -9.34 -21.70
N ASP A 120 -5.24 -9.93 -22.05
CA ASP A 120 -6.53 -9.61 -21.41
C ASP A 120 -6.50 -9.87 -19.89
N TYR A 121 -5.75 -10.87 -19.44
CA TYR A 121 -5.54 -11.13 -18.02
C TYR A 121 -4.75 -10.02 -17.32
N PHE A 122 -3.68 -9.50 -17.95
CA PHE A 122 -2.94 -8.36 -17.42
C PHE A 122 -3.77 -7.07 -17.47
N ASP A 123 -4.56 -6.88 -18.51
CA ASP A 123 -5.46 -5.74 -18.62
C ASP A 123 -6.52 -5.79 -17.52
N LEU A 124 -7.13 -6.96 -17.25
CA LEU A 124 -8.04 -7.16 -16.12
C LEU A 124 -7.38 -6.86 -14.76
N LYS A 125 -6.11 -7.24 -14.58
CA LYS A 125 -5.33 -6.89 -13.38
C LYS A 125 -5.16 -5.38 -13.22
N ALA A 126 -4.84 -4.68 -14.30
CA ALA A 126 -4.65 -3.24 -14.30
C ALA A 126 -5.98 -2.49 -14.08
N ASP A 127 -7.06 -2.96 -14.69
CA ASP A 127 -8.41 -2.42 -14.53
C ASP A 127 -8.88 -2.58 -13.08
N PHE A 128 -8.67 -3.77 -12.46
CA PHE A 128 -8.99 -3.97 -11.05
C PHE A 128 -8.15 -3.06 -10.14
N GLU A 129 -6.84 -2.97 -10.36
CA GLU A 129 -5.96 -2.09 -9.57
C GLU A 129 -6.37 -0.62 -9.68
N THR A 130 -6.85 -0.19 -10.85
CA THR A 130 -7.38 1.17 -11.07
C THR A 130 -8.70 1.36 -10.32
N ALA A 131 -9.65 0.46 -10.50
CA ALA A 131 -10.96 0.54 -9.85
C ALA A 131 -10.85 0.51 -8.31
N LYS A 132 -9.90 -0.26 -7.76
CA LYS A 132 -9.61 -0.28 -6.32
C LYS A 132 -9.24 1.10 -5.77
N ARG A 133 -8.59 1.95 -6.56
CA ARG A 133 -8.20 3.33 -6.16
C ARG A 133 -9.36 4.31 -6.19
N GLU A 134 -10.43 3.98 -6.90
CA GLU A 134 -11.64 4.80 -6.97
C GLU A 134 -12.52 4.64 -5.73
N VAL A 135 -12.27 3.61 -4.91
CA VAL A 135 -12.88 3.44 -3.59
C VAL A 135 -12.21 4.43 -2.64
N LEU A 136 -12.74 5.64 -2.55
CA LEU A 136 -12.17 6.77 -1.81
C LEU A 136 -12.93 7.06 -0.51
N GLY A 137 -14.06 6.40 -0.26
CA GLY A 137 -14.96 6.70 0.84
C GLY A 137 -14.72 5.94 2.14
N GLN A 138 -15.06 6.61 3.26
CA GLN A 138 -15.42 5.96 4.53
C GLN A 138 -16.79 5.25 4.46
N ASP A 139 -17.50 5.42 3.33
CA ASP A 139 -18.83 4.89 3.10
C ASP A 139 -18.75 3.50 2.44
N THR A 140 -19.21 2.48 3.14
CA THR A 140 -19.02 1.07 2.78
C THR A 140 -19.89 0.62 1.60
N ASP A 141 -20.77 1.49 1.10
CA ASP A 141 -21.72 1.20 0.01
C ASP A 141 -21.23 1.67 -1.37
N GLU A 142 -20.04 2.26 -1.46
CA GLU A 142 -19.45 2.65 -2.75
C GLU A 142 -19.23 1.41 -3.64
N ARG A 143 -19.86 1.45 -4.82
CA ARG A 143 -19.72 0.40 -5.84
C ARG A 143 -18.74 0.86 -6.90
N PHE A 144 -17.76 0.02 -7.19
CA PHE A 144 -16.91 0.15 -8.36
C PHE A 144 -17.21 -0.98 -9.34
N ASN A 145 -16.98 -0.73 -10.63
CA ASN A 145 -17.20 -1.72 -11.68
C ASN A 145 -15.86 -2.18 -12.25
N VAL A 146 -15.72 -3.48 -12.43
CA VAL A 146 -14.56 -4.08 -13.09
C VAL A 146 -15.05 -4.83 -14.31
N ARG A 147 -14.55 -4.44 -15.48
CA ARG A 147 -14.97 -5.03 -16.74
C ARG A 147 -14.30 -6.39 -16.92
N LEU A 148 -15.11 -7.44 -17.04
CA LEU A 148 -14.61 -8.75 -17.41
C LEU A 148 -14.27 -8.80 -18.92
N PRO A 149 -13.12 -9.35 -19.31
CA PRO A 149 -12.74 -9.47 -20.71
C PRO A 149 -13.71 -10.35 -21.50
N ALA A 150 -14.01 -9.96 -22.74
CA ALA A 150 -14.90 -10.75 -23.60
C ALA A 150 -14.42 -12.20 -23.84
N PRO A 151 -13.11 -12.48 -23.99
CA PRO A 151 -12.62 -13.86 -24.10
C PRO A 151 -12.95 -14.71 -22.86
N LEU A 152 -12.86 -14.13 -21.66
CA LEU A 152 -13.20 -14.83 -20.41
C LEU A 152 -14.66 -15.32 -20.41
N ASN A 153 -15.60 -14.46 -20.82
CA ASN A 153 -17.01 -14.83 -20.92
C ASN A 153 -17.24 -15.96 -21.93
N LYS A 154 -16.56 -15.91 -23.09
CA LYS A 154 -16.67 -16.98 -24.09
C LYS A 154 -16.15 -18.32 -23.57
N ILE A 155 -15.05 -18.32 -22.82
CA ILE A 155 -14.49 -19.53 -22.22
C ILE A 155 -15.47 -20.08 -21.18
N TRP A 156 -16.00 -19.19 -20.31
CA TRP A 156 -17.00 -19.56 -19.32
C TRP A 156 -18.23 -20.21 -19.94
N GLU A 157 -18.83 -19.61 -20.97
CA GLU A 157 -20.10 -20.06 -21.57
C GLU A 157 -20.01 -21.45 -22.22
N ARG A 158 -18.80 -21.96 -22.47
CA ARG A 158 -18.58 -23.32 -23.01
C ARG A 158 -18.53 -24.41 -21.91
N LYS A 159 -18.50 -24.03 -20.64
CA LYS A 159 -18.50 -24.93 -19.48
C LYS A 159 -19.89 -25.50 -19.21
#